data_AF-A0A2A2QQ60-F1
#
_entry.id   AF-A0A2A2QQ60-F1
#
_cell.length_a   1.000
_cell.length_b   1.000
_cell.length_c   1.000
_cell.angle_alpha   90.00
_cell.angle_beta   90.00
_cell.angle_gamma   90.00
#
_symmetry.space_group_name_H-M   'P 1'
#
loop_
_entity.id
_entity.type
_entity.pdbx_description
1 polymer ?
#
loop_
_entity_poly.entity_id
_entity_poly.type
_entity_poly.pdbx_seq_one_letter_code
_entity_poly.pdbx_strand_id
1 'polypeptide(L)'
;MTYLLSAAIAVTLFSSCGGMIKKGAVISGQKYYDQGSYDKALRQLALAGSDNNEAMLLKARCHEAKGEKDLARGYYTVLAKQHPDSAEGIVAQQKLR
;
A
#
# COMPACT_ATOMS: atom_id res chain seq x y z
N MET A 1 33.10 -43.02 -4.82
CA MET A 1 32.02 -42.99 -3.82
C MET A 1 31.64 -41.54 -3.57
N THR A 2 30.75 -41.02 -4.41
CA THR A 2 30.44 -39.59 -4.54
C THR A 2 29.00 -39.32 -4.15
N TYR A 3 28.60 -39.44 -2.88
CA TYR A 3 27.24 -39.06 -2.46
C TYR A 3 27.18 -38.68 -0.97
N LEU A 4 27.75 -37.54 -0.57
CA LEU A 4 27.50 -36.93 0.75
C LEU A 4 27.54 -35.40 0.67
N LEU A 5 26.74 -34.78 -0.22
CA LEU A 5 26.67 -33.32 -0.34
C LEU A 5 25.26 -32.74 -0.51
N SER A 6 24.21 -33.54 -0.35
CA SER A 6 22.83 -33.10 -0.65
C SER A 6 21.91 -33.17 0.57
N ALA A 7 22.28 -32.49 1.66
CA ALA A 7 21.44 -32.42 2.87
C ALA A 7 21.23 -30.98 3.39
N ALA A 8 21.34 -29.98 2.52
CA ALA A 8 20.95 -28.61 2.81
C ALA A 8 20.18 -28.06 1.61
N ILE A 9 19.21 -27.18 1.85
CA ILE A 9 18.22 -26.63 0.90
C ILE A 9 16.92 -27.44 0.82
N ALA A 10 16.25 -27.59 1.97
CA ALA A 10 14.81 -27.84 2.03
C ALA A 10 14.16 -26.93 3.07
N VAL A 11 14.62 -25.69 3.16
CA VAL A 11 14.00 -24.65 3.98
C VAL A 11 13.60 -23.52 3.04
N THR A 12 12.41 -22.97 3.28
CA THR A 12 11.79 -21.77 2.68
C THR A 12 10.87 -21.97 1.47
N LEU A 13 9.79 -22.74 1.61
CA LEU A 13 8.55 -22.49 0.87
C LEU A 13 7.34 -22.46 1.81
N PHE A 14 7.44 -21.65 2.87
CA PHE A 14 6.29 -21.29 3.72
C PHE A 14 6.22 -19.77 3.84
N SER A 15 5.69 -19.07 2.83
CA SER A 15 5.33 -17.65 2.97
C SER A 15 4.35 -17.12 1.89
N SER A 16 3.43 -17.94 1.38
CA SER A 16 2.53 -17.48 0.30
C SER A 16 1.05 -17.30 0.67
N CYS A 17 0.72 -17.07 1.96
CA CYS A 17 -0.65 -16.68 2.35
C CYS A 17 -0.80 -15.22 2.81
N GLY A 18 0.29 -14.43 2.85
CA GLY A 18 0.22 -13.03 3.33
C GLY A 18 -0.31 -12.01 2.31
N GLY A 19 -0.37 -12.35 1.01
CA GLY A 19 -0.68 -11.40 -0.07
C GLY A 19 -2.16 -11.07 -0.24
N MET A 20 -3.07 -11.98 0.11
CA MET A 20 -4.51 -11.80 -0.15
C MET A 20 -5.17 -10.76 0.77
N ILE A 21 -4.77 -10.72 2.04
CA ILE A 21 -5.36 -9.80 3.03
C ILE A 21 -5.04 -8.34 2.68
N LYS A 22 -3.80 -8.07 2.23
CA LYS A 22 -3.35 -6.72 1.86
C LYS A 22 -4.15 -6.15 0.69
N LYS A 23 -4.48 -6.97 -0.31
CA LYS A 23 -5.29 -6.55 -1.47
C LYS A 23 -6.76 -6.35 -1.10
N GLY A 24 -7.32 -7.23 -0.27
CA GLY A 24 -8.72 -7.10 0.18
C GLY A 24 -8.99 -5.78 0.91
N ALA A 25 -8.05 -5.33 1.74
CA ALA A 25 -8.14 -4.07 2.47
C ALA A 25 -8.15 -2.83 1.56
N VAL A 26 -7.42 -2.86 0.44
CA VAL A 26 -7.42 -1.76 -0.54
C VAL A 26 -8.73 -1.72 -1.30
N ILE A 27 -9.25 -2.87 -1.73
CA ILE A 27 -10.53 -2.97 -2.43
C ILE A 27 -11.68 -2.45 -1.54
N SER A 28 -11.72 -2.88 -0.27
CA SER A 28 -12.74 -2.38 0.67
C SER A 28 -12.55 -0.89 0.96
N GLY A 29 -11.32 -0.42 1.10
CA GLY A 29 -10.99 0.99 1.23
C GLY A 29 -11.47 1.84 0.06
N GLN A 30 -11.22 1.39 -1.17
CA GLN A 30 -11.66 2.07 -2.40
C GLN A 30 -13.17 2.16 -2.46
N LYS A 31 -13.88 1.07 -2.16
CA LYS A 31 -15.34 1.06 -2.12
C LYS A 31 -15.90 2.10 -1.14
N TYR A 32 -15.30 2.24 0.05
CA TYR A 32 -15.72 3.27 1.00
C TYR A 32 -15.36 4.68 0.55
N TYR A 33 -14.23 4.86 -0.14
CA TYR A 33 -13.86 6.14 -0.74
C TYR A 33 -14.89 6.57 -1.79
N ASP A 34 -15.30 5.67 -2.68
CA ASP A 34 -16.29 5.94 -3.72
C ASP A 34 -17.68 6.28 -3.13
N GLN A 35 -17.96 5.78 -1.92
CA GLN A 35 -19.17 6.10 -1.14
C GLN A 35 -19.05 7.41 -0.34
N GLY A 36 -17.94 8.13 -0.43
CA GLY A 36 -17.65 9.32 0.38
C GLY A 36 -17.44 9.03 1.88
N SER A 37 -17.36 7.76 2.27
CA SER A 37 -17.16 7.31 3.65
C SER A 37 -15.66 7.27 4.00
N TYR A 38 -15.00 8.43 3.96
CA TYR A 38 -13.54 8.53 4.06
C TYR A 38 -12.95 7.95 5.35
N ASP A 39 -13.61 8.12 6.50
CA ASP A 39 -13.09 7.54 7.76
C ASP A 39 -13.17 6.00 7.76
N LYS A 40 -14.19 5.42 7.12
CA LYS A 40 -14.27 3.96 6.93
C LYS A 40 -13.20 3.48 5.95
N ALA A 41 -12.96 4.24 4.88
CA ALA A 41 -11.90 3.95 3.92
C ALA A 41 -10.54 3.93 4.64
N LEU A 42 -10.20 4.97 5.40
CA LEU A 42 -8.95 5.05 6.16
C LEU A 42 -8.76 3.88 7.14
N ARG A 43 -9.82 3.48 7.85
CA ARG A 43 -9.79 2.32 8.75
C ARG A 43 -9.47 1.01 8.00
N GLN A 44 -10.07 0.81 6.83
CA GLN A 44 -9.75 -0.37 6.01
C GLN A 44 -8.32 -0.31 5.47
N LEU A 45 -7.88 0.84 4.98
CA LEU A 45 -6.54 1.04 4.42
C LEU A 45 -5.44 0.92 5.48
N ALA A 46 -5.75 1.05 6.77
CA ALA A 46 -4.82 0.74 7.85
C ALA A 46 -4.44 -0.75 7.88
N LEU A 47 -5.31 -1.64 7.41
CA LEU A 47 -5.10 -3.09 7.37
C LEU A 47 -4.19 -3.54 6.21
N ALA A 48 -4.03 -2.71 5.16
CA ALA A 48 -3.22 -3.03 3.99
C ALA A 48 -1.70 -3.02 4.28
N GLY A 49 -1.30 -2.48 5.43
CA GLY A 49 0.11 -2.28 5.82
C GLY A 49 0.71 -1.02 5.21
N SER A 50 1.81 -0.53 5.81
CA SER A 50 2.49 0.70 5.41
C SER A 50 3.30 0.58 4.10
N ASP A 51 3.57 -0.64 3.66
CA ASP A 51 4.34 -0.98 2.45
C ASP A 51 3.45 -1.13 1.20
N ASN A 52 2.18 -0.76 1.29
CA ASN A 52 1.25 -0.81 0.16
C ASN A 52 1.05 0.59 -0.43
N ASN A 53 1.72 0.84 -1.56
CA ASN A 53 1.69 2.13 -2.25
C ASN A 53 0.27 2.53 -2.67
N GLU A 54 -0.52 1.59 -3.17
CA GLU A 54 -1.92 1.84 -3.55
C GLU A 54 -2.75 2.26 -2.34
N ALA A 55 -2.58 1.57 -1.21
CA ALA A 55 -3.24 1.94 0.03
C ALA A 55 -2.83 3.33 0.52
N MET A 56 -1.53 3.65 0.43
CA MET A 56 -0.99 4.94 0.86
C MET A 56 -1.46 6.08 -0.03
N LEU A 57 -1.54 5.88 -1.34
CA LEU A 57 -2.13 6.84 -2.27
C LEU A 57 -3.60 7.08 -1.96
N LEU A 58 -4.37 6.03 -1.69
CA LEU A 58 -5.78 6.15 -1.38
C LEU A 58 -6.02 6.85 -0.03
N LYS A 59 -5.14 6.66 0.97
CA LYS A 59 -5.15 7.45 2.22
C LYS A 59 -4.95 8.93 1.92
N ALA A 60 -3.99 9.27 1.06
CA ALA A 60 -3.74 10.66 0.66
C ALA A 60 -5.00 11.30 0.02
N ARG A 61 -5.66 10.57 -0.88
CA ARG A 61 -6.91 11.00 -1.52
C ARG A 61 -8.07 11.16 -0.51
N CYS A 62 -8.19 10.26 0.46
CA CYS A 62 -9.18 10.40 1.54
C CYS A 62 -8.98 11.70 2.32
N HIS A 63 -7.73 11.99 2.73
CA HIS A 63 -7.40 13.23 3.43
C HIS A 63 -7.65 14.47 2.55
N GLU A 64 -7.32 14.41 1.27
CA GLU A 64 -7.60 15.48 0.31
C GLU A 64 -9.12 15.76 0.20
N ALA A 65 -9.93 14.70 0.07
CA ALA A 65 -11.38 14.80 -0.04
C ALA A 65 -12.05 15.30 1.26
N LYS A 66 -11.42 15.08 2.42
CA LYS A 66 -11.83 15.66 3.70
C LYS A 66 -11.41 17.13 3.87
N GLY A 67 -10.60 17.68 2.97
CA GLY A 67 -10.02 19.02 3.09
C GLY A 67 -8.77 19.08 3.97
N GLU A 68 -8.26 17.94 4.44
CA GLU A 68 -7.05 17.80 5.25
C GLU A 68 -5.79 17.84 4.37
N LYS A 69 -5.61 18.97 3.68
CA LYS A 69 -4.60 19.13 2.62
C LYS A 69 -3.17 18.89 3.09
N ASP A 70 -2.82 19.31 4.30
CA ASP A 70 -1.47 19.11 4.84
C ASP A 70 -1.15 17.62 5.06
N LEU A 71 -2.12 16.86 5.57
CA LEU A 71 -1.99 15.41 5.73
C LEU A 71 -1.87 14.72 4.37
N ALA A 72 -2.74 15.08 3.42
CA ALA A 72 -2.69 14.55 2.05
C ALA A 72 -1.32 14.81 1.41
N ARG A 73 -0.82 16.04 1.51
CA ARG A 73 0.50 16.44 1.00
C ARG A 73 1.64 15.65 1.67
N GLY A 74 1.54 15.39 2.97
CA GLY A 74 2.47 14.53 3.69
C GLY A 74 2.56 13.13 3.08
N TYR A 75 1.41 12.47 2.87
CA TYR A 75 1.37 11.16 2.23
C TYR A 75 1.91 11.19 0.80
N TYR A 76 1.50 12.15 -0.03
CA TYR A 76 2.04 12.29 -1.39
C TYR A 76 3.56 12.49 -1.38
N THR A 77 4.10 13.25 -0.42
CA THR A 77 5.54 13.49 -0.31
C THR A 77 6.31 12.22 0.03
N VAL A 78 5.81 11.43 0.98
CA VAL A 78 6.42 10.13 1.32
C VAL A 78 6.41 9.21 0.11
N LEU A 79 5.27 9.14 -0.57
CA LEU A 79 5.06 8.26 -1.71
C LEU A 79 5.96 8.62 -2.91
N ALA A 80 6.06 9.90 -3.23
CA ALA A 80 6.93 10.42 -4.28
C ALA A 80 8.43 10.23 -3.96
N LYS A 81 8.82 10.22 -2.68
CA LYS A 81 10.22 10.05 -2.25
C LYS A 81 10.64 8.59 -2.17
N GLN A 82 9.79 7.73 -1.62
CA GLN A 82 10.12 6.32 -1.38
C GLN A 82 9.88 5.44 -2.61
N HIS A 83 8.89 5.80 -3.42
CA HIS A 83 8.50 5.02 -4.59
C HIS A 83 8.37 5.90 -5.84
N PRO A 84 9.42 6.67 -6.23
CA PRO A 84 9.34 7.66 -7.30
C PRO A 84 8.92 7.08 -8.66
N ASP A 85 9.32 5.83 -8.94
CA ASP A 85 9.08 5.16 -10.22
C ASP A 85 7.82 4.29 -10.23
N SER A 86 7.08 4.22 -9.12
CA SER A 86 5.80 3.49 -9.08
C SER A 86 4.69 4.31 -9.70
N ALA A 87 3.64 3.65 -10.20
CA ALA A 87 2.48 4.33 -10.76
C ALA A 87 1.87 5.34 -9.76
N GLU A 88 1.77 4.94 -8.50
CA GLU A 88 1.33 5.79 -7.40
C GLU A 88 2.32 6.93 -7.13
N GLY A 89 3.63 6.64 -7.19
CA GLY A 89 4.74 7.60 -7.09
C GLY A 89 4.58 8.77 -8.03
N ILE A 90 4.37 8.45 -9.30
CA ILE A 90 4.18 9.41 -10.38
C ILE A 90 2.93 10.25 -10.13
N VAL A 91 1.82 9.63 -9.72
CA VAL A 91 0.58 10.35 -9.35
C VAL A 91 0.83 11.29 -8.16
N ALA A 92 1.58 10.85 -7.16
CA ALA A 92 1.91 11.67 -6.00
C ALA A 92 2.78 12.87 -6.39
N GLN A 93 3.76 12.70 -7.28
CA GLN A 93 4.55 13.82 -7.81
C GLN A 93 3.66 14.82 -8.56
N GLN A 94 2.70 14.36 -9.36
CA GLN A 94 1.75 15.24 -10.04
C GLN A 94 0.91 16.06 -9.06
N LYS A 95 0.47 15.45 -7.94
CA LYS A 95 -0.30 16.11 -6.89
C LYS A 95 0.48 17.15 -6.08
N LEU A 96 1.81 17.09 -6.10
CA LEU A 96 2.69 18.00 -5.38
C LEU A 96 3.18 19.20 -6.20
N ARG A 97 2.90 19.21 -7.50
CA ARG A 97 3.20 20.32 -8.40
C ARG A 97 2.15 21.42 -8.26
#